data_AF-A0A3D2T088-F1
#
_entry.id   AF-A0A3D2T088-F1
#
_cell.length_a   1.000
_cell.length_b   1.000
_cell.length_c   1.000
_cell.angle_alpha   90.00
_cell.angle_beta   90.00
_cell.angle_gamma   90.00
#
_symmetry.space_group_name_H-M   'P 1'
#
loop_
_entity.id
_entity.type
_entity.pdbx_description
1 polymer ?
#
loop_
_entity_poly.entity_id
_entity_poly.type
_entity_poly.pdbx_seq_one_letter_code
_entity_poly.pdbx_strand_id
1 'polypeptide(L)' 'MRRFRDLGFEIMATQGTKNYLDRLGVPAKRVYKVNEGQPSIVDHINTGDIVLLINTPLGKKSQYDDYAMRRAAITHK' A
#
# COMPACT_ATOMS: atom_id res chain seq x y z
N MET A 1 7.68 -5.27 -8.32
CA MET A 1 8.36 -4.63 -7.18
C MET A 1 9.81 -4.26 -7.48
N ARG A 2 10.73 -5.18 -7.81
CA ARG A 2 12.13 -4.80 -8.17
C ARG A 2 12.22 -3.73 -9.27
N ARG A 3 11.50 -3.94 -10.38
CA ARG A 3 11.40 -2.95 -11.47
C ARG A 3 10.88 -1.58 -11.03
N PHE A 4 9.99 -1.49 -10.05
CA PHE A 4 9.52 -0.20 -9.54
C PHE A 4 10.64 0.53 -8.78
N ARG A 5 11.46 -0.20 -8.01
CA ARG A 5 12.65 0.39 -7.39
C ARG A 5 13.66 0.87 -8.43
N ASP A 6 13.88 0.08 -9.48
CA ASP A 6 14.79 0.45 -10.57
C ASP A 6 14.32 1.73 -11.29
N LEU A 7 13.01 1.98 -11.30
CA LEU A 7 12.38 3.21 -11.80
C LEU A 7 12.33 4.35 -10.76
N GLY A 8 12.95 4.19 -9.59
CA GLY A 8 13.02 5.22 -8.55
C GLY A 8 11.83 5.30 -7.60
N PHE A 9 10.88 4.36 -7.67
CA PHE A 9 9.76 4.35 -6.74
C PHE A 9 10.17 3.83 -5.36
N GLU A 10 9.69 4.51 -4.32
CA GLU A 10 9.68 3.97 -2.97
C GLU A 10 8.52 2.98 -2.81
N ILE A 11 8.77 1.83 -2.19
CA ILE A 11 7.74 0.82 -1.96
C ILE A 11 7.25 0.91 -0.52
N MET A 12 5.94 1.13 -0.36
CA MET A 12 5.24 1.01 0.91
C MET A 12 4.34 -0.22 0.91
N ALA A 13 4.27 -0.96 2.02
CA ALA A 13 3.49 -2.18 2.13
C ALA A 13 2.96 -2.40 3.56
N THR A 14 1.77 -3.01 3.66
CA THR A 14 1.24 -3.48 4.95
C THR A 14 2.12 -4.57 5.54
N GLN A 15 2.03 -4.82 6.85
CA GLN A 15 2.99 -5.68 7.58
C GLN A 15 3.21 -7.06 6.93
N GLY A 16 2.14 -7.74 6.54
CA GLY A 16 2.22 -9.07 5.90
C GLY A 16 2.96 -9.02 4.56
N THR A 17 2.61 -8.06 3.71
CA THR A 17 3.25 -7.86 2.40
C THR A 17 4.69 -7.41 2.54
N LYS A 18 5.01 -6.51 3.48
CA LYS A 18 6.39 -6.11 3.79
C LYS A 18 7.23 -7.32 4.17
N ASN A 19 6.77 -8.15 5.10
CA ASN A 19 7.48 -9.35 5.53
C ASN A 19 7.73 -10.33 4.36
N TYR A 20 6.75 -10.46 3.46
CA TYR A 20 6.91 -11.28 2.26
C TYR A 20 7.96 -10.71 1.31
N LEU A 21 7.95 -9.39 1.07
CA LEU A 21 8.92 -8.71 0.20
C LEU A 21 10.35 -8.73 0.78
N ASP A 22 10.49 -8.53 2.09
CA ASP A 22 11.79 -8.57 2.78
C ASP A 22 12.46 -9.94 2.61
N ARG A 23 11.70 -11.04 2.72
CA ARG A 23 12.21 -12.41 2.47
C ARG A 23 12.71 -12.60 1.03
N LEU A 24 12.22 -11.82 0.08
CA LEU A 24 12.64 -11.81 -1.32
C LEU A 24 13.74 -10.78 -1.61
N GLY A 25 14.31 -10.14 -0.58
CA GLY A 25 15.32 -9.10 -0.71
C GLY A 25 14.79 -7.80 -1.33
N VAL A 26 13.50 -7.54 -1.20
CA VAL A 26 12.86 -6.31 -1.71
C VAL A 26 12.47 -5.45 -0.51
N PRO A 27 13.25 -4.40 -0.18
CA PRO A 27 12.94 -3.53 0.94
C PRO A 27 11.66 -2.74 0.68
N ALA A 28 10.80 -2.67 1.68
CA ALA A 28 9.59 -1.85 1.67
C ALA A 28 9.40 -1.16 3.03
N LYS A 29 8.91 0.09 3.02
CA LYS A 29 8.47 0.76 4.24
C LYS A 29 7.13 0.21 4.68
N ARG A 30 6.92 0.10 6.00
CA ARG A 30 5.65 -0.33 6.55
C ARG A 30 4.64 0.81 6.42
N VAL A 31 3.42 0.49 6.00
CA VAL A 31 2.25 1.38 6.11
C VAL A 31 1.14 0.70 6.92
N TYR A 32 0.39 1.46 7.70
CA TYR A 32 -0.76 0.94 8.45
C TYR A 32 -2.01 0.90 7.58
N LYS A 33 -2.84 -0.12 7.75
CA LYS A 33 -4.23 -0.03 7.29
C LYS A 33 -4.99 1.02 8.11
N VAL A 34 -6.13 1.47 7.58
CA VAL A 34 -7.00 2.47 8.22
C VAL A 34 -7.32 2.14 9.70
N ASN A 35 -7.50 0.86 10.02
CA ASN A 35 -7.84 0.40 11.37
C ASN A 35 -6.64 -0.14 12.17
N GLU A 36 -5.41 0.03 11.70
CA GLU A 36 -4.20 -0.55 12.32
C GLU A 36 -3.27 0.50 12.96
N GLY A 37 -3.38 1.79 12.60
CA GLY A 37 -2.53 2.84 13.15
C GLY A 37 -2.40 4.07 12.24
N GLN A 38 -1.57 5.04 12.66
CA GLN A 38 -1.27 6.27 11.92
C GLN A 38 0.26 6.48 11.76
N PRO A 39 0.73 7.09 10.65
CA PRO A 39 -0.06 7.43 9.46
C PRO A 39 -0.53 6.16 8.71
N SER A 40 -1.80 6.18 8.30
CA SER A 40 -2.44 5.09 7.57
C SER A 40 -2.24 5.24 6.06
N ILE A 41 -2.57 4.18 5.31
CA ILE A 41 -2.53 4.21 3.84
C ILE A 41 -3.41 5.33 3.24
N VAL A 42 -4.51 5.67 3.90
CA VAL A 42 -5.37 6.79 3.47
C VAL A 42 -4.67 8.11 3.71
N ASP A 43 -3.95 8.28 4.83
CA ASP A 43 -3.21 9.51 5.11
C ASP A 43 -2.09 9.73 4.07
N HIS A 44 -1.40 8.66 3.67
CA HIS A 44 -0.39 8.74 2.60
C HIS A 44 -0.98 8.98 1.21
N ILE A 45 -2.18 8.47 0.92
CA ILE A 45 -2.91 8.82 -0.31
C ILE A 45 -3.30 10.31 -0.27
N ASN A 46 -3.79 10.79 0.87
CA ASN A 46 -4.26 12.17 1.03
C ASN A 46 -3.16 13.23 0.98
N THR A 47 -1.96 12.87 1.42
CA THR A 47 -0.77 13.73 1.36
C THR A 47 -0.09 13.72 -0.01
N GLY A 48 -0.49 12.80 -0.91
CA GLY A 48 0.12 12.63 -2.23
C GLY A 48 1.39 11.76 -2.21
N ASP A 49 1.74 11.15 -1.08
CA ASP A 49 2.89 10.25 -0.96
C ASP A 49 2.69 8.96 -1.78
N ILE A 50 1.44 8.54 -2.00
CA ILE A 50 1.10 7.35 -2.80
C ILE A 50 0.57 7.77 -4.17
N VAL A 51 1.42 7.61 -5.18
CA VAL A 51 1.10 7.86 -6.60
C VAL A 51 0.62 6.61 -7.35
N LEU A 52 0.86 5.42 -6.79
CA LEU A 52 0.45 4.15 -7.37
C LEU A 52 0.03 3.17 -6.27
N LEU A 53 -1.24 2.77 -6.31
CA LEU A 53 -1.80 1.78 -5.40
C LEU A 53 -2.01 0.44 -6.11
N ILE A 54 -1.28 -0.59 -5.69
CA ILE A 54 -1.46 -1.97 -6.18
C ILE A 54 -2.17 -2.78 -5.11
N ASN A 55 -3.41 -3.17 -5.39
CA ASN A 55 -4.19 -4.03 -4.52
C ASN A 55 -4.55 -5.33 -5.26
N THR A 56 -3.91 -6.43 -4.88
CA THR A 56 -4.19 -7.78 -5.39
C THR A 56 -4.99 -8.54 -4.32
N PRO A 57 -6.32 -8.65 -4.44
CA PRO A 57 -7.12 -9.31 -3.41
C PRO A 57 -6.81 -10.80 -3.37
N LEU A 58 -6.38 -11.28 -2.19
CA LEU A 58 -6.26 -12.71 -1.88
C LEU A 58 -7.31 -13.04 -0.82
N GLY A 59 -8.50 -13.47 -1.25
CA GLY A 59 -9.56 -14.00 -0.39
C GLY A 59 -10.71 -13.03 -0.03
N LYS A 60 -11.80 -13.60 0.51
CA LYS A 60 -13.10 -12.93 0.75
C LYS A 60 -13.06 -11.73 1.71
N LYS A 61 -12.08 -11.66 2.63
CA LYS A 61 -11.93 -10.57 3.61
C LYS A 61 -11.30 -9.29 3.03
N SER A 62 -10.74 -9.33 1.83
CA SER A 62 -10.09 -8.16 1.20
C SER A 62 -11.10 -7.12 0.69
N GLN A 63 -12.32 -7.53 0.30
CA GLN A 63 -13.26 -6.66 -0.41
C GLN A 63 -13.70 -5.40 0.35
N TYR A 64 -13.75 -5.44 1.68
CA TYR A 64 -14.20 -4.29 2.49
C TYR A 64 -13.11 -3.21 2.59
N ASP A 65 -11.86 -3.62 2.80
CA ASP A 65 -10.69 -2.72 2.77
C ASP A 65 -10.49 -2.14 1.36
N ASP A 66 -10.71 -2.96 0.32
CA ASP A 66 -10.58 -2.56 -1.08
C ASP A 66 -11.50 -1.39 -1.46
N TYR A 67 -12.73 -1.34 -0.92
CA TYR A 67 -13.70 -0.29 -1.23
C TYR A 67 -13.25 1.09 -0.69
N ALA A 68 -12.78 1.13 0.56
CA ALA A 68 -12.31 2.37 1.18
C ALA A 68 -11.07 2.92 0.47
N MET A 69 -10.12 2.05 0.13
CA MET A 69 -8.88 2.44 -0.56
C MET A 69 -9.12 2.91 -1.99
N ARG A 70 -10.02 2.25 -2.74
CA ARG A 70 -10.40 2.70 -4.08
C ARG A 70 -11.07 4.06 -4.06
N ARG A 71 -11.92 4.35 -3.07
CA ARG A 71 -12.58 5.65 -2.94
C ARG A 71 -11.59 6.77 -2.67
N ALA A 72 -10.63 6.56 -1.75
CA ALA A 72 -9.57 7.52 -1.47
C ALA A 72 -8.72 7.82 -2.72
N ALA A 73 -8.34 6.79 -3.49
CA ALA A 73 -7.58 6.98 -4.72
C ALA A 73 -8.34 7.71 -5.84
N ILE A 74 -9.68 7.58 -5.93
CA ILE A 74 -10.50 8.30 -6.91
C ILE A 74 -10.73 9.76 -6.50
N THR A 75 -10.78 10.04 -5.20
CA THR A 75 -11.03 11.40 -4.68
C THR A 75 -9.82 12.31 -4.84
N HIS A 76 -8.59 11.77 -4.93
CA HIS A 76 -7.39 12.56 -5.22
C HIS A 76 -7.00 12.48 -6.69
N LYS A 77 -7.31 13.57 -7.42
CA LYS A 77 -6.82 13.89 -8.76
C LYS A 77 -5.80 15.01 -8.67
#